data_AF-A0AAW5UII0-F1
#
_entry.id   AF-A0AAW5UII0-F1
#
_cell.length_a   1.000
_cell.length_b   1.000
_cell.length_c   1.000
_cell.angle_alpha   90.00
_cell.angle_beta   90.00
_cell.angle_gamma   90.00
#
_symmetry.space_group_name_H-M   'P 1'
#
loop_
_entity.id
_entity.type
_entity.pdbx_description
1 polymer ?
#
loop_
_entity_poly.entity_id
_entity_poly.type
_entity_poly.pdbx_seq_one_letter_code
_entity_poly.pdbx_strand_id
1 'polypeptide(L)'
;MGNRNGATFRAHQTKTGDYDKRTSFTRGRQDTGGKILSKECGDPALLMPLLFNPQVEKKYDITIIPHRAHYKEMKRDIELSKQNVHIINLTTGSDVEIENVVKEMKQSRLILSSSLHGLIVAHAYGIPALWVHFEDMAGGDFKFRDYFSSVDIPFYSPLEWKQMDIQRIATHLDDYSNSLLVKTDRLQKIQRALLRNFPYPKVGICDL
;
A
#
# COMPACT_ATOMS: atom_id res chain seq x y z
N MET A 1 31.98 4.55 -26.74
CA MET A 1 30.85 3.60 -26.83
C MET A 1 30.41 3.23 -25.42
N GLY A 2 29.27 3.74 -24.97
CA GLY A 2 28.79 3.58 -23.59
C GLY A 2 28.12 2.22 -23.36
N ASN A 3 28.58 1.53 -22.32
CA ASN A 3 28.05 0.26 -21.85
C ASN A 3 26.74 0.51 -21.07
N ARG A 4 25.61 -0.01 -21.57
CA ARG A 4 24.29 0.08 -20.93
C ARG A 4 24.07 -1.13 -20.03
N ASN A 5 24.35 -1.01 -18.74
CA ASN A 5 23.88 -1.98 -17.76
C ASN A 5 22.52 -1.52 -17.22
N GLY A 6 21.46 -1.78 -18.00
CA GLY A 6 20.08 -1.64 -17.57
C GLY A 6 19.73 -2.73 -16.57
N ALA A 7 19.80 -2.44 -15.28
CA ALA A 7 19.20 -3.28 -14.26
C ALA A 7 17.71 -2.92 -14.16
N THR A 8 16.90 -3.56 -15.00
CA THR A 8 15.45 -3.66 -14.83
C THR A 8 15.16 -4.33 -13.49
N PHE A 9 14.25 -3.77 -12.68
CA PHE A 9 13.72 -4.45 -11.51
C PHE A 9 12.93 -5.68 -11.96
N ARG A 10 13.61 -6.84 -12.06
CA ARG A 10 12.95 -8.13 -12.12
C ARG A 10 12.51 -8.43 -10.69
N ALA A 11 11.22 -8.24 -10.41
CA ALA A 11 10.61 -8.96 -9.30
C ALA A 11 11.00 -10.43 -9.46
N HIS A 12 11.85 -10.95 -8.58
CA HIS A 12 12.13 -12.37 -8.51
C HIS A 12 10.84 -13.04 -8.07
N GLN A 13 9.96 -13.32 -9.04
CA GLN A 13 8.84 -14.22 -8.87
C GLN A 13 9.47 -15.58 -8.56
N THR A 14 9.48 -15.95 -7.28
CA THR A 14 9.84 -17.30 -6.89
C THR A 14 8.85 -18.26 -7.55
N LYS A 15 9.38 -19.29 -8.21
CA LYS A 15 8.60 -20.26 -8.97
C LYS A 15 7.46 -20.81 -8.10
N THR A 16 6.26 -20.78 -8.66
CA THR A 16 5.07 -21.47 -8.19
C THR A 16 5.31 -22.97 -8.13
N GLY A 17 5.74 -23.48 -6.98
CA GLY A 17 5.89 -24.90 -6.70
C GLY A 17 5.89 -25.07 -5.18
N ASP A 18 4.93 -25.83 -4.66
CA ASP A 18 4.62 -26.02 -3.23
C ASP A 18 4.00 -24.83 -2.50
N TYR A 19 2.82 -24.39 -2.99
CA TYR A 19 1.89 -23.61 -2.16
C TYR A 19 1.27 -24.51 -1.09
N ASP A 20 1.92 -24.58 0.07
CA ASP A 20 1.36 -25.17 1.28
C ASP A 20 0.02 -24.49 1.61
N LYS A 21 -1.01 -25.33 1.77
CA LYS A 21 -2.43 -25.01 1.99
C LYS A 21 -2.69 -24.30 3.34
N ARG A 22 -1.67 -23.69 3.93
CA ARG A 22 -1.67 -23.04 5.26
C ARG A 22 -1.65 -21.51 5.20
N THR A 23 -1.33 -20.89 4.06
CA THR A 23 -1.25 -19.41 3.94
C THR A 23 -2.57 -18.73 3.62
N SER A 24 -3.67 -19.47 3.45
CA SER A 24 -5.02 -18.93 3.29
C SER A 24 -5.80 -18.79 4.60
N PHE A 25 -5.15 -18.79 5.77
CA PHE A 25 -5.84 -18.93 7.07
C PHE A 25 -6.63 -17.70 7.54
N THR A 26 -6.46 -16.52 6.92
CA THR A 26 -7.36 -15.36 7.08
C THR A 26 -8.47 -15.30 6.02
N ARG A 27 -8.57 -16.31 5.14
CA ARG A 27 -9.78 -16.54 4.34
C ARG A 27 -10.76 -17.41 5.14
N GLY A 28 -11.60 -16.76 5.92
CA GLY A 28 -12.92 -17.30 6.26
C GLY A 28 -12.97 -18.44 7.27
N ARG A 29 -12.41 -18.25 8.47
CA ARG A 29 -12.90 -18.98 9.65
C ARG A 29 -13.15 -18.02 10.82
N GLN A 30 -14.26 -17.30 10.72
CA GLN A 30 -15.14 -17.15 11.88
C GLN A 30 -16.39 -17.95 11.54
N ASP A 31 -16.48 -19.14 12.12
CA ASP A 31 -17.73 -19.90 12.16
C ASP A 31 -18.59 -19.29 13.27
N THR A 32 -19.25 -18.17 12.95
CA THR A 32 -20.28 -17.55 13.78
C THR A 32 -21.64 -17.83 13.14
N GLY A 33 -22.04 -19.10 13.12
CA GLY A 33 -23.44 -19.48 12.85
C GLY A 33 -23.83 -19.57 11.36
N GLY A 34 -23.01 -20.20 10.52
CA GLY A 34 -23.50 -20.77 9.25
C GLY A 34 -23.76 -19.79 8.09
N LYS A 35 -23.36 -18.52 8.18
CA LYS A 35 -23.31 -17.63 7.01
C LYS A 35 -21.90 -17.61 6.42
N ILE A 36 -21.76 -18.18 5.22
CA ILE A 36 -20.56 -18.01 4.40
C ILE A 36 -20.46 -16.52 4.04
N LEU A 37 -19.66 -15.76 4.77
CA LEU A 37 -19.27 -14.41 4.37
C LEU A 37 -18.60 -14.53 2.99
N SER A 38 -19.03 -13.70 2.05
CA SER A 38 -18.42 -13.67 0.71
C SER A 38 -16.90 -13.59 0.85
N LYS A 39 -16.19 -14.46 0.12
CA LYS A 39 -14.74 -14.71 0.13
C LYS A 39 -13.87 -13.47 -0.15
N GLU A 40 -14.49 -12.32 -0.33
CA GLU A 40 -13.94 -11.03 -0.71
C GLU A 40 -13.90 -10.14 0.55
N CYS A 41 -12.99 -10.45 1.47
CA CYS A 41 -12.66 -9.57 2.60
C CYS A 41 -11.44 -8.70 2.23
N GLY A 42 -11.39 -7.47 2.76
CA GLY A 42 -10.30 -6.53 2.52
C GLY A 42 -10.27 -5.43 3.60
N ASP A 43 -9.27 -4.57 3.55
CA ASP A 43 -9.18 -3.47 4.51
C ASP A 43 -10.26 -2.39 4.22
N PRO A 44 -11.01 -1.92 5.24
CA PRO A 44 -12.02 -0.87 5.07
C PRO A 44 -11.49 0.43 4.48
N ALA A 45 -10.21 0.76 4.68
CA ALA A 45 -9.59 1.96 4.11
C ALA A 45 -9.58 1.95 2.57
N LEU A 46 -9.78 0.80 1.92
CA LEU A 46 -10.01 0.72 0.47
C LEU A 46 -11.30 1.43 0.03
N LEU A 47 -12.23 1.72 0.94
CA LEU A 47 -13.44 2.51 0.66
C LEU A 47 -13.22 4.02 0.72
N MET A 48 -12.07 4.50 1.22
CA MET A 48 -11.81 5.93 1.41
C MET A 48 -12.07 6.79 0.15
N PRO A 49 -11.67 6.39 -1.07
CA PRO A 49 -11.95 7.17 -2.28
C PRO A 49 -13.44 7.35 -2.61
N LEU A 50 -14.32 6.50 -2.06
CA LEU A 50 -15.77 6.66 -2.22
C LEU A 50 -16.34 7.72 -1.27
N LEU A 51 -15.63 8.01 -0.18
CA LEU A 51 -16.03 8.98 0.84
C LEU A 51 -15.38 10.36 0.59
N PHE A 52 -14.11 10.35 0.20
CA PHE A 52 -13.31 11.56 0.01
C PHE A 52 -12.33 11.37 -1.14
N ASN A 53 -12.39 12.19 -2.19
CA ASN A 53 -11.50 12.06 -3.35
C ASN A 53 -11.11 13.43 -3.93
N PRO A 54 -10.19 14.16 -3.28
CA PRO A 54 -9.86 15.52 -3.68
C PRO A 54 -9.09 15.55 -5.00
N GLN A 55 -9.39 16.50 -5.87
CA GLN A 55 -8.55 16.76 -7.04
C GLN A 55 -7.33 17.58 -6.59
N VAL A 56 -6.13 17.06 -6.83
CA VAL A 56 -4.87 17.71 -6.43
C VAL A 56 -3.85 17.58 -7.55
N GLU A 57 -3.00 18.59 -7.70
CA GLU A 57 -1.86 18.54 -8.62
C GLU A 57 -0.72 17.71 -8.03
N LYS A 58 0.03 17.01 -8.90
CA LYS A 58 1.23 16.28 -8.46
C LYS A 58 2.33 17.30 -8.10
N LYS A 59 2.91 17.14 -6.92
CA LYS A 59 3.97 17.99 -6.37
C LYS A 59 5.25 17.21 -6.05
N TYR A 60 5.11 15.94 -5.68
CA TYR A 60 6.22 15.12 -5.19
C TYR A 60 6.45 13.91 -6.08
N ASP A 61 7.70 13.66 -6.47
CA ASP A 61 8.07 12.43 -7.16
C ASP A 61 7.96 11.23 -6.23
N ILE A 62 8.49 11.36 -5.02
CA ILE A 62 8.48 10.32 -4.00
C ILE A 62 8.01 10.92 -2.67
N THR A 63 7.12 10.18 -2.00
CA THR A 63 6.75 10.42 -0.61
C THR A 63 7.04 9.19 0.23
N ILE A 64 7.66 9.40 1.39
CA ILE A 64 7.96 8.36 2.36
C ILE A 64 6.91 8.38 3.47
N ILE A 65 6.36 7.20 3.77
CA ILE A 65 5.39 7.02 4.86
C ILE A 65 5.93 5.98 5.83
N PRO A 66 6.62 6.41 6.91
CA PRO A 66 7.14 5.50 7.91
C PRO A 66 6.04 4.85 8.73
N HIS A 67 6.28 3.63 9.19
CA HIS A 67 5.61 3.12 10.37
C HIS A 67 6.00 3.99 11.59
N ARG A 68 5.10 4.13 12.57
CA ARG A 68 5.30 4.97 13.76
C ARG A 68 6.63 4.73 14.48
N ALA A 69 7.08 3.47 14.52
CA ALA A 69 8.33 3.08 15.18
C ALA A 69 9.56 3.56 14.40
N HIS A 70 9.47 3.65 13.07
CA HIS A 70 10.59 4.00 12.19
C HIS A 70 10.68 5.50 11.90
N TYR A 71 9.61 6.27 12.20
CA TYR A 71 9.49 7.67 11.79
C TYR A 71 10.69 8.53 12.20
N LYS A 72 11.12 8.46 13.46
CA LYS A 72 12.23 9.29 13.97
C LYS A 72 13.53 9.02 13.24
N GLU A 73 13.84 7.76 12.99
CA GLU A 73 15.10 7.35 12.37
C GLU A 73 15.10 7.57 10.86
N MET A 74 14.02 7.21 10.17
CA MET A 74 13.88 7.48 8.74
C MET A 74 13.93 8.99 8.45
N LYS A 75 13.27 9.81 9.28
CA LYS A 75 13.34 11.27 9.16
C LYS A 75 14.77 11.78 9.31
N ARG A 76 15.49 11.30 10.33
CA ARG A 76 16.90 11.65 10.56
C ARG A 76 17.79 11.26 9.38
N ASP A 77 17.62 10.06 8.82
CA ASP A 77 18.40 9.58 7.67
C ASP A 77 18.17 10.46 6.42
N ILE A 78 16.93 10.87 6.16
CA ILE A 78 16.58 11.78 5.05
C ILE A 78 17.24 13.16 5.25
N GLU A 79 17.14 13.71 6.46
CA GLU A 79 17.73 15.01 6.79
C GLU A 79 19.27 15.00 6.62
N LEU A 80 19.93 13.92 7.07
CA LEU A 80 21.38 13.76 6.95
C LEU A 80 21.84 13.55 5.50
N SER A 81 21.08 12.79 4.72
CA SER A 81 21.39 12.53 3.31
C SER A 81 21.08 13.72 2.40
N LYS A 82 20.46 14.80 2.94
CA LYS A 82 20.03 15.99 2.20
C LYS A 82 19.16 15.65 0.99
N GLN A 83 18.45 14.53 1.05
CA GLN A 83 17.54 14.13 0.00
C GLN A 83 16.27 14.98 0.10
N ASN A 84 15.91 15.65 -0.99
CA ASN A 84 14.67 16.40 -1.06
C ASN A 84 13.50 15.43 -1.30
N VAL A 85 13.01 14.80 -0.24
CA VAL A 85 11.92 13.82 -0.29
C VAL A 85 10.83 14.24 0.68
N HIS A 86 9.58 14.11 0.25
CA HIS A 86 8.43 14.40 1.11
C HIS A 86 8.23 13.27 2.11
N ILE A 87 7.93 13.59 3.37
CA ILE A 87 7.70 12.61 4.44
C ILE A 87 6.38 12.91 5.14
N ILE A 88 5.52 11.90 5.24
CA ILE A 88 4.22 12.02 5.91
C ILE A 88 4.23 11.15 7.16
N ASN A 89 3.85 11.75 8.30
CA ASN A 89 3.64 11.05 9.55
C ASN A 89 2.15 10.73 9.74
N LEU A 90 1.79 9.46 9.81
CA LEU A 90 0.39 9.04 10.03
C LEU A 90 -0.04 9.04 11.52
N THR A 91 0.80 9.50 12.46
CA THR A 91 0.52 9.41 13.91
C THR A 91 -0.03 10.69 14.54
N THR A 92 -0.11 11.80 13.81
CA THR A 92 -0.73 13.04 14.29
C THR A 92 -2.22 12.93 13.99
N GLY A 93 -3.07 13.03 15.02
CA GLY A 93 -4.49 12.65 14.93
C GLY A 93 -5.50 13.79 15.11
N SER A 94 -6.25 14.06 14.05
CA SER A 94 -7.64 14.55 14.03
C SER A 94 -8.27 14.21 12.67
N ASP A 95 -9.59 14.22 12.50
CA ASP A 95 -10.22 13.88 11.20
C ASP A 95 -9.81 14.87 10.08
N VAL A 96 -9.65 16.14 10.44
CA VAL A 96 -9.13 17.19 9.55
C VAL A 96 -7.70 16.86 9.09
N GLU A 97 -6.92 16.17 9.92
CA GLU A 97 -5.58 15.73 9.54
C GLU A 97 -5.60 14.57 8.55
N ILE A 98 -6.59 13.67 8.60
CA ILE A 98 -6.70 12.56 7.64
C ILE A 98 -6.96 13.08 6.22
N GLU A 99 -7.87 14.05 6.06
CA GLU A 99 -8.13 14.65 4.74
C GLU A 99 -6.86 15.32 4.18
N ASN A 100 -6.09 16.00 5.03
CA ASN A 100 -4.85 16.65 4.63
C ASN A 100 -3.77 15.61 4.26
N VAL A 101 -3.62 14.55 5.05
CA VAL A 101 -2.75 13.41 4.73
C VAL A 101 -3.12 12.81 3.37
N VAL A 102 -4.40 12.58 3.09
CA VAL A 102 -4.85 12.07 1.79
C VAL A 102 -4.51 13.03 0.66
N LYS A 103 -4.76 14.35 0.83
CA LYS A 103 -4.38 15.36 -0.17
C LYS A 103 -2.89 15.28 -0.45
N GLU A 104 -2.05 15.28 0.58
CA GLU A 104 -0.59 15.18 0.45
C GLU A 104 -0.13 13.88 -0.22
N MET A 105 -0.71 12.74 0.17
CA MET A 105 -0.44 11.46 -0.47
C MET A 105 -0.77 11.53 -1.97
N LYS A 106 -1.94 12.07 -2.34
CA LYS A 106 -2.34 12.21 -3.75
C LYS A 106 -1.46 13.16 -4.57
N GLN A 107 -0.72 14.06 -3.93
CA GLN A 107 0.29 14.89 -4.61
C GLN A 107 1.55 14.10 -5.02
N SER A 108 1.67 12.83 -4.62
CA SER A 108 2.85 11.98 -4.85
C SER A 108 2.72 11.15 -6.11
N ARG A 109 3.81 10.95 -6.86
CA ARG A 109 3.86 10.01 -8.00
C ARG A 109 4.10 8.57 -7.55
N LEU A 110 4.90 8.38 -6.50
CA LEU A 110 5.20 7.09 -5.87
C LEU A 110 5.24 7.23 -4.35
N ILE A 111 4.73 6.22 -3.64
CA ILE A 111 4.83 6.12 -2.18
C ILE A 111 5.79 5.00 -1.80
N LEU A 112 6.75 5.30 -0.92
CA LEU A 112 7.61 4.31 -0.25
C LEU A 112 7.14 4.19 1.19
N SER A 113 6.71 3.01 1.63
CA SER A 113 6.13 2.88 2.97
C SER A 113 6.60 1.67 3.75
N SER A 114 6.99 1.90 5.00
CA SER A 114 7.16 0.84 6.00
C SER A 114 5.89 0.62 6.84
N SER A 115 4.83 1.40 6.59
CA SER A 115 3.50 1.27 7.20
C SER A 115 2.53 0.53 6.28
N LEU A 116 1.85 -0.50 6.81
CA LEU A 116 0.82 -1.20 6.05
C LEU A 116 -0.32 -0.27 5.61
N HIS A 117 -0.79 0.62 6.50
CA HIS A 117 -1.83 1.60 6.15
C HIS A 117 -1.37 2.59 5.08
N GLY A 118 -0.07 2.93 5.06
CA GLY A 118 0.49 3.75 3.99
C GLY A 118 0.33 3.09 2.61
N LEU A 119 0.57 1.78 2.52
CA LEU A 119 0.35 1.00 1.29
C LEU A 119 -1.14 0.89 0.95
N ILE A 120 -1.99 0.55 1.93
CA ILE A 120 -3.43 0.36 1.70
C ILE A 120 -4.07 1.63 1.16
N VAL A 121 -3.83 2.76 1.81
CA VAL A 121 -4.40 4.04 1.42
C VAL A 121 -3.86 4.47 0.05
N ALA A 122 -2.55 4.32 -0.19
CA ALA A 122 -1.97 4.61 -1.51
C ALA A 122 -2.67 3.82 -2.64
N HIS A 123 -2.82 2.51 -2.44
CA HIS A 123 -3.49 1.62 -3.39
C HIS A 123 -4.98 1.97 -3.57
N ALA A 124 -5.68 2.35 -2.51
CA ALA A 124 -7.09 2.78 -2.59
C ALA A 124 -7.23 3.97 -3.56
N TYR A 125 -6.32 4.94 -3.47
CA TYR A 125 -6.31 6.14 -4.33
C TYR A 125 -5.61 5.95 -5.68
N GLY A 126 -5.21 4.71 -6.04
CA GLY A 126 -4.52 4.44 -7.30
C GLY A 126 -3.13 5.07 -7.39
N ILE A 127 -2.45 5.24 -6.25
CA ILE A 127 -1.08 5.74 -6.19
C ILE A 127 -0.15 4.52 -6.12
N PRO A 128 0.84 4.39 -7.02
CA PRO A 128 1.85 3.33 -6.94
C PRO A 128 2.55 3.36 -5.57
N ALA A 129 2.72 2.19 -4.94
CA ALA A 129 3.38 2.10 -3.65
C ALA A 129 4.30 0.88 -3.52
N LEU A 130 5.45 1.09 -2.87
CA LEU A 130 6.43 0.06 -2.56
C LEU A 130 6.55 -0.14 -1.06
N TRP A 131 6.60 -1.41 -0.66
CA TRP A 131 6.89 -1.78 0.71
C TRP A 131 8.39 -1.65 0.99
N VAL A 132 8.68 -0.91 2.05
CA VAL A 132 10.02 -0.68 2.60
C VAL A 132 10.16 -1.44 3.91
N HIS A 133 11.20 -2.26 3.99
CA HIS A 133 11.66 -2.84 5.24
C HIS A 133 12.67 -1.89 5.89
N PHE A 134 12.55 -1.68 7.19
CA PHE A 134 13.48 -0.84 7.97
C PHE A 134 14.18 -1.71 9.01
N GLU A 135 13.39 -2.34 9.87
CA GLU A 135 13.82 -3.30 10.88
C GLU A 135 12.72 -4.35 11.10
N ASP A 136 13.10 -5.47 11.72
CA ASP A 136 12.19 -6.54 12.08
C ASP A 136 11.09 -6.04 13.04
N MET A 137 9.85 -6.07 12.57
CA MET A 137 8.68 -5.76 13.38
C MET A 137 8.09 -7.03 14.01
N ALA A 138 7.54 -6.89 15.21
CA ALA A 138 6.71 -7.93 15.81
C ALA A 138 5.57 -8.34 14.87
N GLY A 139 5.45 -9.64 14.59
CA GLY A 139 4.49 -10.20 13.62
C GLY A 139 5.03 -10.34 12.18
N GLY A 140 6.24 -9.87 11.91
CA GLY A 140 6.95 -10.03 10.63
C GLY A 140 6.15 -9.57 9.41
N ASP A 141 6.43 -10.21 8.28
CA ASP A 141 5.86 -9.88 6.97
C ASP A 141 4.40 -10.34 6.79
N PHE A 142 3.84 -11.07 7.76
CA PHE A 142 2.57 -11.78 7.58
C PHE A 142 1.43 -10.84 7.16
N LYS A 143 1.30 -9.69 7.83
CA LYS A 143 0.28 -8.69 7.51
C LYS A 143 0.40 -8.11 6.09
N PHE A 144 1.62 -7.98 5.58
CA PHE A 144 1.87 -7.49 4.22
C PHE A 144 1.56 -8.57 3.19
N ARG A 145 1.95 -9.82 3.47
CA ARG A 145 1.62 -11.00 2.65
C ARG A 145 0.11 -11.18 2.52
N ASP A 146 -0.59 -11.13 3.65
CA ASP A 146 -2.05 -11.26 3.70
C ASP A 146 -2.72 -10.15 2.87
N TYR A 147 -2.32 -8.90 3.10
CA TYR A 147 -2.84 -7.76 2.35
C TYR A 147 -2.58 -7.86 0.84
N PHE A 148 -1.34 -8.08 0.39
CA PHE A 148 -1.05 -8.18 -1.04
C PHE A 148 -1.80 -9.33 -1.71
N SER A 149 -1.97 -10.46 -1.01
CA SER A 149 -2.79 -11.57 -1.48
C SER A 149 -4.28 -11.23 -1.59
N SER A 150 -4.77 -10.29 -0.78
CA SER A 150 -6.17 -9.84 -0.80
C SER A 150 -6.47 -8.94 -2.00
N VAL A 151 -5.47 -8.19 -2.49
CA VAL A 151 -5.60 -7.24 -3.60
C VAL A 151 -4.98 -7.72 -4.92
N ASP A 152 -4.65 -9.01 -5.00
CA ASP A 152 -4.04 -9.67 -6.17
C ASP A 152 -2.70 -9.04 -6.62
N ILE A 153 -1.93 -8.49 -5.67
CA ILE A 153 -0.55 -8.06 -5.92
C ILE A 153 0.38 -9.26 -5.62
N PRO A 154 1.18 -9.73 -6.58
CA PRO A 154 2.17 -10.77 -6.32
C PRO A 154 3.12 -10.34 -5.21
N PHE A 155 3.36 -11.23 -4.25
CA PHE A 155 4.30 -10.93 -3.17
C PHE A 155 5.72 -10.74 -3.72
N TYR A 156 6.42 -9.74 -3.21
CA TYR A 156 7.80 -9.41 -3.56
C TYR A 156 8.60 -9.10 -2.28
N SER A 157 9.92 -9.24 -2.35
CA SER A 157 10.79 -8.86 -1.25
C SER A 157 10.80 -7.34 -1.09
N PRO A 158 10.67 -6.82 0.14
CA PRO A 158 10.65 -5.38 0.37
C PRO A 158 11.95 -4.71 -0.06
N LEU A 159 11.90 -3.40 -0.28
CA LEU A 159 13.11 -2.60 -0.40
C LEU A 159 13.72 -2.38 0.98
N GLU A 160 14.99 -2.73 1.12
CA GLU A 160 15.75 -2.48 2.35
C GLU A 160 16.10 -1.00 2.48
N TRP A 161 15.60 -0.34 3.53
CA TRP A 161 15.78 1.10 3.76
C TRP A 161 17.25 1.54 3.72
N LYS A 162 18.14 0.78 4.36
CA LYS A 162 19.57 1.13 4.43
C LYS A 162 20.32 0.91 3.11
N GLN A 163 19.70 0.22 2.14
CA GLN A 163 20.34 -0.17 0.87
C GLN A 163 19.69 0.52 -0.34
N MET A 164 18.55 1.18 -0.16
CA MET A 164 17.85 1.83 -1.27
C MET A 164 18.55 3.11 -1.72
N ASP A 165 18.48 3.36 -3.03
CA ASP A 165 18.87 4.63 -3.64
C ASP A 165 17.59 5.34 -4.10
N ILE A 166 17.13 6.30 -3.29
CA ILE A 166 15.89 7.04 -3.55
C ILE A 166 16.01 7.88 -4.84
N GLN A 167 17.20 8.40 -5.16
CA GLN A 167 17.41 9.19 -6.38
C GLN A 167 17.30 8.32 -7.63
N ARG A 168 17.85 7.12 -7.56
CA ARG A 168 17.66 6.12 -8.62
C ARG A 168 16.19 5.76 -8.79
N ILE A 169 15.46 5.52 -7.70
CA ILE A 169 14.01 5.23 -7.78
C ILE A 169 13.26 6.41 -8.42
N ALA A 170 13.58 7.65 -8.06
CA ALA A 170 12.96 8.85 -8.63
C ALA A 170 13.24 9.02 -10.13
N THR A 171 14.40 8.56 -10.60
CA THR A 171 14.75 8.59 -12.03
C THR A 171 14.03 7.50 -12.84
N HIS A 172 13.60 6.42 -12.18
CA HIS A 172 13.01 5.23 -12.80
C HIS A 172 11.55 4.99 -12.36
N LEU A 173 10.80 6.05 -12.05
CA LEU A 173 9.43 5.94 -11.52
C LEU A 173 8.50 5.11 -12.41
N ASP A 174 8.66 5.21 -13.73
CA ASP A 174 7.80 4.52 -14.69
C ASP A 174 7.91 2.99 -14.59
N ASP A 175 9.05 2.47 -14.14
CA ASP A 175 9.26 1.02 -13.91
C ASP A 175 8.36 0.48 -12.79
N TYR A 176 7.88 1.35 -11.90
CA TYR A 176 7.07 1.01 -10.73
C TYR A 176 5.58 1.32 -10.92
N SER A 177 5.23 2.02 -12.00
CA SER A 177 3.92 2.65 -12.17
C SER A 177 2.75 1.66 -12.31
N ASN A 178 2.92 0.53 -13.01
CA ASN A 178 1.80 -0.35 -13.38
C ASN A 178 1.73 -1.66 -12.59
N SER A 179 2.86 -2.25 -12.22
CA SER A 179 2.88 -3.55 -11.52
C SER A 179 2.52 -3.45 -10.04
N LEU A 180 2.56 -2.24 -9.48
CA LEU A 180 2.33 -1.98 -8.06
C LEU A 180 0.93 -1.43 -7.76
N LEU A 181 0.11 -1.24 -8.79
CA LEU A 181 -1.25 -0.78 -8.62
C LEU A 181 -2.19 -1.97 -8.42
N VAL A 182 -3.17 -1.79 -7.52
CA VAL A 182 -4.31 -2.69 -7.47
C VAL A 182 -5.14 -2.47 -8.72
N LYS A 183 -5.42 -3.55 -9.45
CA LYS A 183 -6.25 -3.48 -10.65
C LYS A 183 -7.63 -2.91 -10.32
N THR A 184 -8.13 -1.99 -11.14
CA THR A 184 -9.39 -1.29 -10.89
C THR A 184 -10.58 -2.24 -10.71
N ASP A 185 -10.67 -3.31 -11.51
CA ASP A 185 -11.74 -4.30 -11.40
C ASP A 185 -11.66 -5.07 -10.06
N ARG A 186 -10.44 -5.36 -9.61
CA ARG A 186 -10.19 -6.02 -8.32
C ARG A 186 -10.57 -5.09 -7.16
N LEU A 187 -10.13 -3.83 -7.20
CA LEU A 187 -10.47 -2.83 -6.19
C LEU A 187 -11.99 -2.68 -6.06
N GLN A 188 -12.71 -2.53 -7.18
CA GLN A 188 -14.16 -2.39 -7.19
C GLN A 188 -14.88 -3.64 -6.63
N LYS A 189 -14.39 -4.85 -6.94
CA LYS A 189 -14.94 -6.10 -6.37
C LYS A 189 -14.82 -6.10 -4.84
N ILE A 190 -13.66 -5.73 -4.31
CA ILE A 190 -13.41 -5.65 -2.86
C ILE A 190 -14.30 -4.58 -2.23
N GLN A 191 -14.38 -3.38 -2.81
CA GLN A 191 -15.22 -2.28 -2.32
C GLN A 191 -16.70 -2.69 -2.26
N ARG A 192 -17.22 -3.31 -3.33
CA ARG A 192 -18.60 -3.82 -3.34
C ARG A 192 -18.82 -4.88 -2.27
N ALA A 193 -17.87 -5.79 -2.05
CA ALA A 193 -17.97 -6.80 -1.01
C ALA A 193 -18.00 -6.18 0.39
N LEU A 194 -17.13 -5.21 0.67
CA LEU A 194 -17.09 -4.48 1.94
C LEU A 194 -18.42 -3.75 2.19
N LEU A 195 -18.95 -3.04 1.20
CA LEU A 195 -20.24 -2.34 1.31
C LEU A 195 -21.42 -3.32 1.49
N ARG A 196 -21.39 -4.49 0.85
CA ARG A 196 -22.44 -5.52 1.00
C ARG A 196 -22.46 -6.14 2.40
N ASN A 197 -21.28 -6.32 3.01
CA ASN A 197 -21.13 -6.97 4.31
C ASN A 197 -21.16 -5.97 5.49
N PHE A 198 -21.34 -4.67 5.23
CA PHE A 198 -21.38 -3.65 6.27
C PHE A 198 -22.62 -3.84 7.17
N PRO A 199 -22.47 -3.87 8.51
CA PRO A 199 -23.51 -4.31 9.44
C PRO A 199 -24.67 -3.31 9.68
N TYR A 200 -24.80 -2.26 8.86
CA TYR A 200 -25.82 -1.22 9.02
C TYR A 200 -26.81 -1.20 7.84
N PRO A 201 -28.08 -0.80 8.06
CA PRO A 201 -29.07 -0.74 7.00
C PRO A 201 -28.64 0.23 5.90
N LYS A 202 -28.72 -0.23 4.65
CA LYS A 202 -28.40 0.54 3.45
C LYS A 202 -29.47 1.62 3.23
N VAL A 203 -29.38 2.71 3.96
CA VAL A 203 -30.20 3.89 3.72
C VAL A 203 -29.42 4.80 2.78
N GLY A 204 -29.87 4.92 1.52
CA GLY A 204 -29.39 5.94 0.58
C GLY A 204 -28.20 5.59 -0.33
N ILE A 205 -27.67 4.36 -0.31
CA ILE A 205 -26.69 3.89 -1.31
C ILE A 205 -27.41 2.96 -2.28
N CYS A 206 -28.26 3.52 -3.15
CA CYS A 206 -28.78 2.78 -4.30
C CYS A 206 -27.71 2.80 -5.40
N ASP A 207 -27.27 1.59 -5.76
CA ASP A 207 -26.58 1.19 -7.00
C ASP A 207 -25.15 1.73 -7.27
N LEU A 208 -24.14 0.92 -6.88
CA LEU A 208 -22.72 0.97 -7.29
C LEU A 208 -22.25 -0.38 -7.88
#